data_AF-A0A8T4HZ74-F1
#
_entry.id   AF-A0A8T4HZ74-F1
#
_cell.length_a   1.000
_cell.length_b   1.000
_cell.length_c   1.000
_cell.angle_alpha   90.00
_cell.angle_beta   90.00
_cell.angle_gamma   90.00
#
_symmetry.space_group_name_H-M   'P 1'
#
loop_
_entity.id
_entity.type
_entity.pdbx_description
1 polymer ?
#
loop_
_entity_poly.entity_id
_entity_poly.type
_entity_poly.pdbx_seq_one_letter_code
_entity_poly.pdbx_strand_id
1 'polypeptide(L)'
;GPSRTLRSDTAKRLLALSASDMRPSEHRAIDATGTRRRLQALAAIDWALANDFWQAHILSPAKLRAKYETLRRQAMSERRKQ
;
A
#
# COMPACT_ATOMS: atom_id res chain seq x y z
N GLY A 1 -10.03 43.13 9.00
CA GLY A 1 -8.96 42.37 9.67
C GLY A 1 -8.22 41.51 8.68
N PRO A 2 -6.87 41.49 8.68
CA PRO A 2 -6.05 40.90 7.62
C PRO A 2 -6.06 39.35 7.51
N SER A 3 -6.83 38.63 8.34
CA SER A 3 -6.83 37.16 8.37
C SER A 3 -7.65 36.46 7.27
N ARG A 4 -8.39 37.17 6.40
CA ARG A 4 -9.23 36.52 5.38
C ARG A 4 -8.52 36.26 4.06
N THR A 5 -7.44 36.98 3.76
CA THR A 5 -6.72 36.89 2.48
C THR A 5 -5.65 35.80 2.46
N LEU A 6 -5.06 35.47 3.63
CA LEU A 6 -4.02 34.43 3.75
C LEU A 6 -4.53 33.02 3.42
N ARG A 7 -5.79 32.67 3.71
CA ARG A 7 -6.31 31.31 3.45
C ARG A 7 -6.54 30.99 1.96
N SER A 8 -6.92 31.98 1.15
CA SER A 8 -7.18 31.75 -0.28
C SER A 8 -5.88 31.55 -1.06
N ASP A 9 -4.83 32.28 -0.71
CA ASP A 9 -3.55 32.19 -1.41
C ASP A 9 -2.83 30.88 -1.09
N THR A 10 -2.91 30.42 0.17
CA THR A 10 -2.36 29.11 0.57
C THR A 10 -3.07 27.96 -0.13
N ALA A 11 -4.42 27.98 -0.20
CA ALA A 11 -5.17 26.94 -0.92
C ALA A 11 -4.84 26.93 -2.42
N LYS A 12 -4.72 28.10 -3.05
CA LYS A 12 -4.27 28.21 -4.45
C LYS A 12 -2.86 27.66 -4.65
N ARG A 13 -1.92 27.95 -3.74
CA ARG A 13 -0.55 27.40 -3.83
C ARG A 13 -0.50 25.89 -3.63
N LEU A 14 -1.29 25.35 -2.71
CA LEU A 14 -1.39 23.89 -2.51
C LEU A 14 -2.00 23.17 -3.72
N LEU A 15 -2.97 23.80 -4.40
CA LEU A 15 -3.62 23.26 -5.59
C LEU A 15 -2.82 23.49 -6.88
N ALA A 16 -1.96 24.52 -6.92
CA ALA A 16 -1.11 24.84 -8.06
C ALA A 16 0.17 23.99 -8.14
N LEU A 17 0.49 23.23 -7.08
CA LEU A 17 1.52 22.20 -7.16
C LEU A 17 1.00 21.07 -8.04
N SER A 18 1.50 20.98 -9.27
CA SER A 18 1.21 19.86 -10.15
C SER A 18 1.76 18.58 -9.50
N ALA A 19 1.04 17.48 -9.61
CA ALA A 19 1.51 16.16 -9.14
C ALA A 19 2.89 15.79 -9.74
N SER A 20 3.26 16.42 -10.87
CA SER A 20 4.56 16.30 -11.53
C SER A 20 5.71 17.05 -10.83
N ASP A 21 5.42 18.10 -10.05
CA ASP A 21 6.43 18.87 -9.30
C ASP A 21 6.81 18.19 -7.97
N MET A 22 5.98 17.24 -7.52
CA MET A 22 6.37 16.30 -6.47
C MET A 22 7.38 15.32 -7.05
N ARG A 23 8.67 15.71 -7.08
CA ARG A 23 9.76 14.75 -7.24
C ARG A 23 9.53 13.65 -6.21
N PRO A 24 9.32 12.38 -6.61
CA PRO A 24 9.33 11.29 -5.66
C PRO A 24 10.69 11.37 -4.98
N SER A 25 10.72 11.65 -3.69
CA SER A 25 11.97 11.55 -2.95
C SER A 25 12.49 10.12 -3.17
N GLU A 26 13.79 9.99 -3.45
CA GLU A 26 14.46 8.69 -3.66
C GLU A 26 14.28 7.74 -2.45
N HIS A 27 13.80 8.27 -1.34
CA HIS A 27 13.30 7.57 -0.17
C HIS A 27 11.95 6.92 -0.49
N ARG A 28 12.01 5.70 -1.06
CA ARG A 28 10.95 4.67 -1.11
C ARG A 28 9.60 5.20 -0.65
N ALA A 29 8.84 5.82 -1.56
CA ALA A 29 7.56 6.45 -1.28
C ALA A 29 6.70 5.58 -0.33
N ILE A 30 6.74 5.92 0.96
CA ILE A 30 5.84 5.37 1.95
C ILE A 30 4.56 6.15 1.72
N ASP A 31 3.54 5.47 1.22
CA ASP A 31 2.26 6.10 1.03
C ASP A 31 1.73 6.56 2.40
N ALA A 32 1.43 7.85 2.53
CA ALA A 32 1.11 8.49 3.81
C ALA A 32 -0.06 7.84 4.57
N THR A 33 -0.89 7.05 3.87
CA THR A 33 -2.09 6.38 4.39
C THR A 33 -1.90 4.87 4.59
N GLY A 34 -0.76 4.27 4.20
CA GLY A 34 -0.53 2.82 4.30
C GLY A 34 -1.43 1.94 3.41
N THR A 35 -2.17 2.55 2.48
CA THR A 35 -2.95 1.94 1.41
C THR A 35 -2.15 0.89 0.62
N ARG A 36 -0.92 1.21 0.20
CA ARG A 36 -0.04 0.30 -0.54
C ARG A 36 0.23 -0.97 0.27
N ARG A 37 0.54 -0.82 1.56
CA ARG A 37 0.77 -1.97 2.46
C ARG A 37 -0.50 -2.81 2.60
N ARG A 38 -1.68 -2.19 2.71
CA ARG A 38 -2.95 -2.88 2.78
C ARG A 38 -3.26 -3.67 1.51
N LEU A 39 -3.06 -3.06 0.33
CA LEU A 39 -3.27 -3.72 -0.96
C LEU A 39 -2.30 -4.90 -1.16
N GLN A 40 -1.03 -4.74 -0.76
CA GLN A 40 -0.06 -5.84 -0.78
C GLN A 40 -0.48 -6.99 0.13
N ALA A 41 -1.06 -6.68 1.30
CA ALA A 41 -1.55 -7.70 2.21
C ALA A 41 -2.73 -8.47 1.63
N LEU A 42 -3.73 -7.75 1.07
CA LEU A 42 -4.88 -8.36 0.42
C LEU A 42 -4.46 -9.26 -0.73
N ALA A 43 -3.58 -8.79 -1.62
CA ALA A 43 -3.10 -9.60 -2.74
C ALA A 43 -2.38 -10.89 -2.31
N ALA A 44 -1.61 -10.85 -1.22
CA ALA A 44 -0.96 -12.05 -0.69
C ALA A 44 -1.96 -13.03 -0.05
N ILE A 45 -3.02 -12.52 0.57
CA ILE A 45 -4.10 -13.32 1.16
C ILE A 45 -4.93 -13.96 0.05
N ASP A 46 -5.33 -13.19 -0.96
CA ASP A 46 -6.11 -13.69 -2.10
C ASP A 46 -5.36 -14.80 -2.83
N TRP A 47 -4.05 -14.64 -3.05
CA TRP A 47 -3.19 -15.69 -3.60
C TRP A 47 -3.18 -16.96 -2.71
N ALA A 48 -3.08 -16.79 -1.39
CA ALA A 48 -3.05 -17.91 -0.45
C ALA A 48 -4.40 -18.65 -0.40
N LEU A 49 -5.52 -17.94 -0.55
CA LEU A 49 -6.86 -18.54 -0.59
C LEU A 49 -7.15 -19.25 -1.92
N ALA A 50 -6.52 -18.82 -3.01
CA ALA A 50 -6.60 -19.49 -4.32
C ALA A 50 -5.64 -20.68 -4.47
N ASN A 51 -4.78 -20.93 -3.47
CA ASN A 51 -3.83 -22.03 -3.44
C ASN A 51 -4.31 -23.11 -2.47
N ASP A 52 -4.64 -24.31 -2.97
CA ASP A 52 -5.23 -25.39 -2.17
C ASP A 52 -4.42 -25.75 -0.91
N PHE A 53 -3.09 -25.78 -1.04
CA PHE A 53 -2.21 -26.05 0.09
C PHE A 53 -2.35 -24.96 1.17
N TRP A 54 -2.21 -23.69 0.81
CA TRP A 54 -2.26 -22.60 1.78
C TRP A 54 -3.65 -22.40 2.37
N GLN A 55 -4.70 -22.54 1.56
CA GLN A 55 -6.09 -22.47 1.99
C GLN A 55 -6.36 -23.49 3.12
N ALA A 56 -5.91 -24.73 2.96
CA ALA A 56 -6.06 -25.77 3.98
C ALA A 56 -5.24 -25.52 5.27
N HIS A 57 -4.16 -24.73 5.19
CA HIS A 57 -3.25 -24.49 6.31
C HIS A 57 -3.53 -23.19 7.08
N ILE A 58 -4.31 -22.27 6.53
CA ILE A 58 -4.66 -20.97 7.13
C ILE A 58 -6.11 -21.00 7.62
N LEU A 59 -6.32 -21.63 8.78
CA LEU A 59 -7.65 -21.82 9.37
C LEU A 59 -8.00 -20.77 10.44
N SER A 60 -7.14 -19.78 10.68
CA SER A 60 -7.40 -18.73 11.65
C SER A 60 -6.64 -17.43 11.33
N PRO A 61 -7.15 -16.27 11.78
CA PRO A 61 -6.44 -14.99 11.65
C PRO A 61 -5.06 -14.99 12.31
N ALA A 62 -4.87 -15.74 13.40
CA ALA A 62 -3.57 -15.85 14.06
C ALA A 62 -2.54 -16.56 13.17
N LYS A 63 -2.94 -17.68 12.53
CA LYS A 63 -2.06 -18.45 11.63
C LYS A 63 -1.75 -17.68 10.34
N LEU A 64 -2.74 -16.93 9.83
CA LEU A 64 -2.55 -16.00 8.71
C LEU A 64 -1.46 -14.97 9.02
N ARG A 65 -1.54 -14.30 10.17
CA ARG A 65 -0.53 -13.31 10.60
C ARG A 65 0.85 -13.93 10.74
N ALA A 66 0.94 -15.11 11.36
CA ALA A 66 2.20 -15.81 11.56
C ALA A 66 2.90 -16.22 10.25
N LYS A 67 2.12 -16.53 9.20
CA LYS A 67 2.64 -16.96 7.89
C LYS A 67 2.70 -15.84 6.85
N TYR A 68 2.21 -14.64 7.15
CA TYR A 68 2.05 -13.55 6.20
C TYR A 68 3.30 -13.26 5.36
N GLU A 69 4.48 -13.14 6.00
CA GLU A 69 5.72 -12.87 5.25
C GLU A 69 6.10 -14.00 4.28
N THR A 70 5.80 -15.26 4.63
CA THR A 70 6.00 -16.40 3.73
C THR A 70 5.07 -16.31 2.52
N LEU A 71 3.78 -16.07 2.75
CA LEU A 71 2.77 -15.93 1.69
C LEU A 71 3.13 -14.79 0.74
N ARG A 72 3.48 -13.63 1.30
CA ARG A 72 3.88 -12.45 0.53
C ARG A 72 5.09 -12.73 -0.37
N ARG A 73 6.10 -13.42 0.14
CA ARG A 73 7.31 -13.77 -0.64
C ARG A 73 7.00 -14.79 -1.74
N GLN A 74 6.21 -15.82 -1.44
CA GLN A 74 5.86 -16.85 -2.41
C GLN A 74 4.96 -16.30 -3.52
N ALA A 75 3.91 -15.55 -3.18
CA ALA A 75 3.05 -14.86 -4.15
C ALA A 75 3.87 -13.96 -5.09
N MET A 76 4.82 -13.19 -4.56
CA MET A 76 5.71 -12.35 -5.36
C MET A 76 6.67 -13.17 -6.23
N SER A 77 7.13 -14.32 -5.76
CA SER A 77 8.01 -15.20 -6.53
C SER A 77 7.27 -15.84 -7.70
N GLU A 78 6.04 -16.30 -7.50
CA GLU A 78 5.24 -16.91 -8.57
C GLU A 78 4.84 -15.90 -9.64
N ARG A 79 4.45 -14.68 -9.26
CA ARG A 79 4.16 -13.60 -10.22
C ARG A 79 5.34 -13.21 -11.12
N ARG A 80 6.58 -13.50 -10.72
CA ARG A 80 7.77 -13.27 -11.56
C ARG A 80 8.04 -14.40 -12.54
N LYS A 81 7.45 -15.57 -12.32
CA LYS A 81 7.65 -16.77 -13.16
C LYS A 81 6.62 -16.87 -14.29
N GLN A 82 5.48 -16.20 -14.14
CA GLN A 82 4.46 -16.01 -15.17
C GLN A 82 4.85 -14.84 -16.07
#